data_AF-A0A917EFD1-F1
#
_entry.id   AF-A0A917EFD1-F1
#
_cell.length_a   1.000
_cell.length_b   1.000
_cell.length_c   1.000
_cell.angle_alpha   90.00
_cell.angle_beta   90.00
_cell.angle_gamma   90.00
#
_symmetry.space_group_name_H-M   'P 1'
#
loop_
_entity.id
_entity.type
_entity.pdbx_description
1 polymer ?
#
loop_
_entity_poly.entity_id
_entity_poly.type
_entity_poly.pdbx_seq_one_letter_code
_entity_poly.pdbx_strand_id
1 'polypeptide(L)'
;MNTSEVMLLKLGALNKGQTFTISFNNACMLNATNTKFKDLMNTERFVYVDSHFCLNNEKYVEMVDLGIYQMTDYGYEHMDECCLTFDVRYQTDGTLSYKDFNDYIMYRGSDPELKIKVDFSECLISQEILGNVPEYTAEVYTKIAEVMEQLPGNFCGTMVYHRKRRNFTREKLEEHSTVSVSTIQRMENDKEYQKTLGRLMAICIGLKLYPTFSFDLIDKSNCKFDDTIVFHGVYKMLLRNCYHLTVDECNQKLKEMGITLPKKPSRKMVRLLSIATPMIRWAK
;
A
#
# COMPACT_ATOMS: atom_id res chain seq x y z
N MET A 1 11.70 -32.64 -7.98
CA MET A 1 10.24 -32.53 -8.19
C MET A 1 9.97 -31.15 -8.73
N ASN A 2 9.21 -31.05 -9.83
CA ASN A 2 9.00 -29.81 -10.58
C ASN A 2 8.16 -28.83 -9.77
N THR A 3 8.65 -27.60 -9.63
CA THR A 3 8.04 -26.46 -8.91
C THR A 3 6.73 -25.95 -9.53
N SER A 4 6.27 -26.55 -10.63
CA SER A 4 5.03 -26.18 -11.33
C SER A 4 3.78 -26.91 -10.84
N GLU A 5 3.92 -27.95 -10.00
CA GLU A 5 2.77 -28.77 -9.53
C GLU A 5 2.18 -28.33 -8.18
N VAL A 6 2.84 -27.42 -7.44
CA VAL A 6 2.36 -26.99 -6.11
C VAL A 6 1.25 -25.92 -6.20
N MET A 7 0.94 -25.44 -7.40
CA MET A 7 -0.19 -24.52 -7.66
C MET A 7 -1.51 -25.26 -7.96
N LEU A 8 -1.62 -26.54 -7.62
CA LEU A 8 -2.89 -27.25 -7.60
C LEU A 8 -3.57 -27.04 -6.25
N LEU A 9 -4.19 -25.85 -6.14
CA LEU A 9 -5.47 -25.60 -5.49
C LEU A 9 -6.06 -26.82 -4.76
N LYS A 10 -6.15 -26.76 -3.42
CA LYS A 10 -7.18 -27.52 -2.69
C LYS A 10 -8.52 -27.19 -3.35
N LEU A 11 -9.01 -28.13 -4.15
CA LEU A 11 -10.18 -28.07 -5.04
C LEU A 11 -11.54 -27.87 -4.32
N GLY A 12 -11.55 -27.37 -3.08
CA GLY A 12 -12.74 -27.16 -2.26
C GLY A 12 -12.86 -25.78 -1.60
N ALA A 13 -11.83 -24.93 -1.64
CA ALA A 13 -11.86 -23.62 -0.96
C ALA A 13 -12.37 -22.46 -1.83
N LEU A 14 -12.29 -22.58 -3.15
CA LEU A 14 -12.64 -21.51 -4.09
C LEU A 14 -13.81 -21.90 -4.99
N ASN A 15 -14.77 -20.97 -5.14
CA ASN A 15 -15.83 -21.10 -6.12
C ASN A 15 -15.33 -20.77 -7.53
N LYS A 16 -16.12 -21.14 -8.55
CA LYS A 16 -15.79 -20.87 -9.96
C LYS A 16 -15.61 -19.36 -10.21
N GLY A 17 -14.40 -18.95 -10.60
CA GLY A 17 -14.03 -17.56 -10.84
C GLY A 17 -13.41 -16.83 -9.63
N GLN A 18 -13.23 -17.52 -8.50
CA GLN A 18 -12.53 -16.98 -7.34
C GLN A 18 -11.04 -17.35 -7.35
N THR A 19 -10.20 -16.45 -6.83
CA THR A 19 -8.76 -16.63 -6.71
C THR A 19 -8.23 -16.00 -5.42
N PHE A 20 -7.09 -16.45 -4.94
CA PHE A 20 -6.32 -15.75 -3.89
C PHE A 20 -5.39 -14.69 -4.48
N THR A 21 -5.13 -14.74 -5.79
CA THR A 21 -4.12 -13.91 -6.45
C THR A 21 -4.70 -12.59 -6.95
N ILE A 22 -4.09 -11.48 -6.55
CA ILE A 22 -4.41 -10.14 -7.02
C ILE A 22 -3.13 -9.37 -7.29
N SER A 23 -3.03 -8.69 -8.43
CA SER A 23 -1.92 -7.78 -8.67
C SER A 23 -2.05 -6.53 -7.81
N PHE A 24 -0.92 -5.90 -7.49
CA PHE A 24 -0.91 -4.68 -6.69
C PHE A 24 -1.71 -3.54 -7.34
N ASN A 25 -1.77 -3.48 -8.68
CA ASN A 25 -2.62 -2.52 -9.40
C ASN A 25 -4.11 -2.78 -9.15
N ASN A 26 -4.55 -4.02 -9.34
CA ASN A 26 -5.95 -4.41 -9.08
C ASN A 26 -6.31 -4.18 -7.61
N ALA A 27 -5.40 -4.44 -6.68
CA ALA A 27 -5.58 -4.16 -5.26
C ALA A 27 -5.76 -2.67 -4.96
N CYS A 28 -4.96 -1.81 -5.58
CA CYS A 28 -5.12 -0.36 -5.48
C CYS A 28 -6.48 0.12 -6.01
N MET A 29 -6.95 -0.44 -7.12
CA MET A 29 -8.28 -0.14 -7.68
C MET A 29 -9.41 -0.66 -6.82
N LEU A 30 -9.25 -1.84 -6.23
CA LEU A 30 -10.21 -2.40 -5.30
C LEU A 30 -10.30 -1.55 -4.03
N ASN A 31 -9.17 -1.09 -3.50
CA ASN A 31 -9.11 -0.18 -2.35
C ASN A 31 -9.77 1.19 -2.59
N ALA A 32 -9.84 1.62 -3.85
CA ALA A 32 -10.50 2.86 -4.23
C ALA A 32 -12.02 2.71 -4.44
N THR A 33 -12.48 1.52 -4.84
CA THR A 33 -13.88 1.28 -5.22
C THR A 33 -14.68 0.57 -4.14
N ASN A 34 -14.05 -0.27 -3.32
CA ASN A 34 -14.70 -1.09 -2.31
C ASN A 34 -14.33 -0.60 -0.89
N THR A 35 -15.33 -0.10 -0.16
CA THR A 35 -15.14 0.42 1.20
C THR A 35 -14.78 -0.66 2.21
N LYS A 36 -15.33 -1.87 2.10
CA LYS A 36 -15.04 -2.99 3.00
C LYS A 36 -13.58 -3.42 2.89
N PHE A 37 -13.08 -3.58 1.67
CA PHE A 37 -11.67 -3.89 1.43
C PHE A 37 -10.76 -2.78 1.97
N LYS A 38 -11.14 -1.52 1.76
CA LYS A 38 -10.40 -0.37 2.29
C LYS A 38 -10.33 -0.35 3.81
N ASP A 39 -11.44 -0.58 4.49
CA ASP A 39 -11.47 -0.65 5.95
C ASP A 39 -10.62 -1.81 6.47
N LEU A 40 -10.63 -2.95 5.77
CA LEU A 40 -9.78 -4.09 6.08
C LEU A 40 -8.29 -3.74 5.94
N MET A 41 -7.88 -3.08 4.85
CA MET A 41 -6.50 -2.62 4.68
C MET A 41 -6.09 -1.60 5.73
N ASN A 42 -7.03 -0.80 6.25
CA ASN A 42 -6.78 0.14 7.34
C ASN A 42 -6.50 -0.54 8.68
N THR A 43 -6.90 -1.79 8.87
CA THR A 43 -6.59 -2.54 10.10
C THR A 43 -5.12 -2.98 10.21
N GLU A 44 -4.35 -2.91 9.11
CA GLU A 44 -2.95 -3.36 9.04
C GLU A 44 -2.74 -4.84 9.44
N ARG A 45 -3.81 -5.66 9.38
CA ARG A 45 -3.75 -7.10 9.71
C ARG A 45 -3.28 -7.98 8.55
N PHE A 46 -3.24 -7.41 7.34
CA PHE A 46 -2.87 -8.12 6.12
C PHE A 46 -1.61 -7.52 5.51
N VAL A 47 -0.72 -8.39 5.04
CA VAL A 47 0.49 -8.05 4.31
C VAL A 47 0.38 -8.56 2.88
N TYR A 48 0.80 -7.74 1.92
CA TYR A 48 0.87 -8.15 0.52
C TYR A 48 2.18 -8.89 0.25
N VAL A 49 2.09 -10.19 -0.06
CA VAL A 49 3.24 -11.08 -0.34
C VAL A 49 2.93 -11.90 -1.59
N ASP A 50 3.85 -11.91 -2.58
CA ASP A 50 3.76 -12.77 -3.76
C ASP A 50 2.43 -12.71 -4.57
N SER A 51 1.82 -11.52 -4.62
CA SER A 51 0.49 -11.28 -5.21
C SER A 51 -0.70 -11.86 -4.43
N HIS A 52 -0.53 -12.03 -3.12
CA HIS A 52 -1.58 -12.45 -2.19
C HIS A 52 -1.62 -11.49 -1.00
N PHE A 53 -2.81 -11.28 -0.42
CA PHE A 53 -2.92 -10.60 0.87
C PHE A 53 -3.06 -11.65 1.96
N CYS A 54 -1.99 -11.84 2.71
CA CYS A 54 -1.89 -12.84 3.77
C CYS A 54 -2.07 -12.19 5.15
N LEU A 55 -2.63 -12.91 6.10
CA LEU A 55 -2.61 -12.51 7.51
C LEU A 55 -1.18 -12.29 7.99
N ASN A 56 -0.97 -11.20 8.71
CA ASN A 56 0.29 -10.93 9.37
C ASN A 56 0.40 -11.75 10.68
N ASN A 57 0.76 -13.02 10.56
CA ASN A 57 0.95 -13.95 11.67
C ASN A 57 2.16 -14.85 11.36
N GLU A 58 3.04 -15.05 12.34
CA GLU A 58 4.27 -15.85 12.22
C GLU A 58 4.03 -17.27 11.69
N LYS A 59 2.83 -17.83 11.92
CA LYS A 59 2.43 -19.14 11.37
C LYS A 59 2.36 -19.15 9.84
N TYR A 60 2.04 -18.01 9.22
CA TYR A 60 1.79 -17.89 7.79
C TYR A 60 2.85 -17.07 7.08
N VAL A 61 3.38 -16.02 7.70
CA VAL A 61 4.37 -15.10 7.12
C VAL A 61 5.52 -14.85 8.08
N GLU A 62 6.72 -14.78 7.53
CA GLU A 62 7.94 -14.42 8.25
C GLU A 62 8.53 -13.12 7.70
N MET A 63 9.08 -12.30 8.59
CA MET A 63 9.77 -11.07 8.19
C MET A 63 11.25 -11.38 7.99
N VAL A 64 11.67 -11.50 6.72
CA VAL A 64 13.05 -11.85 6.34
C VAL A 64 13.98 -10.65 6.50
N ASP A 65 13.49 -9.46 6.21
CA ASP A 65 14.16 -8.18 6.45
C ASP A 65 13.10 -7.12 6.80
N LEU A 66 13.51 -5.95 7.28
CA LEU A 66 12.63 -4.90 7.79
C LEU A 66 11.57 -4.48 6.76
N GLY A 67 10.35 -5.00 6.95
CA GLY A 67 9.20 -4.77 6.08
C GLY A 67 9.11 -5.64 4.83
N ILE A 68 10.03 -6.60 4.66
CA ILE A 68 9.99 -7.63 3.64
C ILE A 68 9.46 -8.90 4.30
N TYR A 69 8.27 -9.31 3.85
CA TYR A 69 7.61 -10.51 4.31
C TYR A 69 7.70 -11.59 3.24
N GLN A 70 7.92 -12.82 3.68
CA GLN A 70 7.83 -14.02 2.88
C GLN A 70 6.77 -14.93 3.49
N MET A 71 6.02 -15.65 2.65
CA MET A 71 5.13 -16.69 3.15
C MET A 71 5.96 -17.89 3.60
N THR A 72 5.60 -18.44 4.75
CA THR A 72 6.15 -19.71 5.23
C THR A 72 5.62 -20.87 4.39
N ASP A 73 6.28 -22.02 4.45
CA ASP A 73 5.80 -23.25 3.79
C ASP A 73 4.35 -23.59 4.21
N TYR A 74 4.03 -23.40 5.50
CA TYR A 74 2.66 -23.58 6.02
C TYR A 74 1.68 -22.60 5.36
N GLY A 75 2.06 -21.33 5.20
CA GLY A 75 1.25 -20.33 4.50
C GLY A 75 0.94 -20.74 3.05
N TYR A 76 1.91 -21.31 2.33
CA TYR A 76 1.69 -21.80 0.97
C TYR A 76 0.77 -23.02 0.91
N GLU A 77 0.84 -23.93 1.89
CA GLU A 77 -0.01 -25.13 1.95
C GLU A 77 -1.44 -24.84 2.45
N HIS A 78 -1.64 -23.70 3.12
CA HIS A 78 -2.89 -23.31 3.79
C HIS A 78 -3.36 -21.90 3.40
N MET A 79 -3.27 -21.55 2.12
CA MET A 79 -3.74 -20.25 1.61
C MET A 79 -5.21 -19.99 1.92
N ASP A 80 -6.04 -21.02 2.04
CA ASP A 80 -7.45 -20.94 2.44
C ASP A 80 -7.65 -20.47 3.90
N GLU A 81 -6.65 -20.62 4.76
CA GLU A 81 -6.68 -20.17 6.17
C GLU A 81 -6.13 -18.74 6.34
N CYS A 82 -5.31 -18.25 5.40
CA CYS A 82 -4.57 -17.00 5.60
C CYS A 82 -4.72 -15.95 4.51
N CYS A 83 -5.20 -16.29 3.31
CA CYS A 83 -5.26 -15.38 2.17
C CYS A 83 -6.67 -14.83 1.94
N LEU A 84 -6.73 -13.57 1.49
CA LEU A 84 -7.98 -12.99 0.98
C LEU A 84 -8.38 -13.61 -0.36
N THR A 85 -9.69 -13.81 -0.54
CA THR A 85 -10.28 -14.31 -1.78
C THR A 85 -10.86 -13.17 -2.62
N PHE A 86 -10.72 -13.26 -3.94
CA PHE A 86 -11.16 -12.26 -4.90
C PHE A 86 -11.98 -12.92 -6.03
N ASP A 87 -13.02 -12.22 -6.48
CA ASP A 87 -13.81 -12.61 -7.66
C ASP A 87 -13.22 -11.97 -8.90
N VAL A 88 -12.86 -12.76 -9.90
CA VAL A 88 -12.29 -12.28 -11.16
C VAL A 88 -13.35 -12.40 -12.25
N ARG A 89 -13.68 -11.28 -12.90
CA ARG A 89 -14.66 -11.23 -14.01
C ARG A 89 -14.12 -10.37 -15.14
N TYR A 90 -14.62 -10.53 -16.37
CA TYR A 90 -14.30 -9.56 -17.41
C TYR A 90 -14.93 -8.21 -17.08
N GLN A 91 -14.33 -7.13 -17.57
CA GLN A 91 -14.88 -5.78 -17.42
C GLN A 91 -16.17 -5.59 -18.26
N THR A 92 -16.31 -6.36 -19.34
CA THR A 92 -17.56 -6.53 -20.10
C THR A 92 -18.34 -7.72 -19.56
N ASP A 93 -19.66 -7.60 -19.42
CA ASP A 93 -20.53 -8.66 -18.86
C ASP A 93 -20.25 -10.03 -19.50
N GLY A 94 -19.49 -10.85 -18.78
CA GLY A 94 -19.01 -12.15 -19.23
C GLY A 94 -18.22 -12.87 -18.13
N THR A 95 -18.43 -14.18 -18.02
CA THR A 95 -17.64 -15.06 -17.14
C THR A 95 -16.31 -15.36 -17.81
N LEU A 96 -15.19 -15.30 -17.06
CA LEU A 96 -13.89 -15.67 -17.60
C LEU A 96 -13.89 -17.10 -18.16
N SER A 97 -13.30 -17.25 -19.35
CA SER A 97 -12.92 -18.57 -19.86
C SER A 97 -11.91 -19.21 -18.90
N TYR A 98 -11.92 -20.55 -18.82
CA TYR A 98 -10.96 -21.29 -18.00
C TYR A 98 -9.50 -21.01 -18.41
N LYS A 99 -9.26 -20.81 -19.71
CA LYS A 99 -7.94 -20.48 -20.24
C LYS A 99 -7.48 -19.11 -19.72
N ASP A 100 -8.28 -18.08 -19.94
CA ASP A 100 -7.98 -16.71 -19.53
C ASP A 100 -7.88 -16.57 -18.00
N PHE A 101 -8.66 -17.36 -17.25
CA PHE A 101 -8.54 -17.43 -15.80
C PHE A 101 -7.21 -18.04 -15.35
N ASN A 102 -6.74 -19.11 -16.00
CA ASN A 102 -5.42 -19.68 -15.74
C ASN A 102 -4.30 -18.72 -16.15
N ASP A 103 -4.41 -18.07 -17.31
CA ASP A 103 -3.44 -17.09 -17.79
C ASP A 103 -3.33 -15.92 -16.80
N TYR A 104 -4.46 -15.41 -16.27
CA TYR A 104 -4.48 -14.40 -15.21
C TYR A 104 -3.72 -14.83 -13.95
N ILE A 105 -3.92 -16.08 -13.47
CA ILE A 105 -3.20 -16.62 -12.30
C ILE A 105 -1.70 -16.77 -12.60
N MET A 106 -1.35 -17.31 -13.77
CA MET A 106 0.02 -17.52 -14.21
C MET A 106 0.79 -16.18 -14.32
N TYR A 107 0.12 -15.13 -14.80
CA TYR A 107 0.65 -13.76 -14.85
C TYR A 107 0.49 -12.99 -13.53
N ARG A 108 0.27 -13.69 -12.41
CA ARG A 108 0.22 -13.10 -11.05
C ARG A 108 -0.79 -11.97 -10.91
N GLY A 109 -1.90 -12.08 -11.62
CA GLY A 109 -2.99 -11.10 -11.65
C GLY A 109 -2.72 -9.84 -12.47
N SER A 110 -1.66 -9.84 -13.28
CA SER A 110 -1.23 -8.71 -14.12
C SER A 110 -1.21 -9.12 -15.59
N ASP A 111 -2.39 -9.34 -16.17
CA ASP A 111 -2.56 -9.55 -17.61
C ASP A 111 -3.15 -8.28 -18.25
N PRO A 112 -2.39 -7.52 -19.04
CA PRO A 112 -2.86 -6.30 -19.68
C PRO A 112 -3.75 -6.55 -20.92
N GLU A 113 -3.72 -7.74 -21.51
CA GLU A 113 -4.58 -8.10 -22.65
C GLU A 113 -5.99 -8.45 -22.19
N LEU A 114 -6.09 -9.08 -21.02
CA LEU A 114 -7.36 -9.41 -20.38
C LEU A 114 -7.88 -8.18 -19.62
N LYS A 115 -8.87 -7.46 -20.20
CA LYS A 115 -9.61 -6.38 -19.52
C LYS A 115 -10.45 -6.94 -18.37
N ILE A 116 -9.80 -7.21 -17.25
CA ILE A 116 -10.37 -7.87 -16.09
C ILE A 116 -10.80 -6.84 -15.06
N LYS A 117 -11.97 -7.10 -14.45
CA LYS A 117 -12.43 -6.43 -13.24
C LYS A 117 -12.30 -7.41 -12.08
N VAL A 118 -11.53 -7.03 -11.08
CA VAL A 118 -11.44 -7.77 -9.82
C VAL A 118 -12.44 -7.16 -8.85
N ASP A 119 -13.28 -8.01 -8.27
CA ASP A 119 -14.16 -7.64 -7.17
C ASP A 119 -13.71 -8.34 -5.90
N PHE A 120 -14.04 -7.75 -4.76
CA PHE A 120 -13.76 -8.36 -3.47
C PHE A 120 -14.89 -9.33 -3.18
N SER A 121 -14.60 -10.63 -3.24
CA SER A 121 -15.50 -11.60 -2.67
C SER A 121 -15.55 -11.34 -1.18
N GLU A 122 -16.74 -11.09 -0.63
CA GLU A 122 -16.95 -11.14 0.82
C GLU A 122 -16.78 -12.56 1.39
N CYS A 123 -16.25 -13.50 0.60
CA CYS A 123 -15.88 -14.83 1.03
C CYS A 123 -14.69 -14.75 1.99
N LEU A 124 -15.06 -14.68 3.26
CA LEU A 124 -14.67 -15.68 4.24
C LEU A 124 -13.17 -15.82 4.43
N ILE A 125 -12.57 -14.76 4.95
CA ILE A 125 -11.85 -15.01 6.19
C ILE A 125 -12.95 -15.41 7.18
N SER A 126 -13.02 -16.69 7.54
CA SER A 126 -13.97 -17.16 8.56
C SER A 126 -13.90 -16.19 9.74
N GLN A 127 -15.03 -15.82 10.34
CA GLN A 127 -15.03 -14.92 11.52
C GLN A 127 -14.06 -15.41 12.63
N GLU A 128 -13.73 -16.71 12.62
CA GLU A 128 -12.70 -17.35 13.44
C GLU A 128 -11.28 -16.81 13.20
N ILE A 129 -10.89 -16.54 11.95
CA ILE A 129 -9.58 -15.97 11.63
C ILE A 129 -9.48 -14.50 12.08
N LEU A 130 -10.55 -13.70 11.95
CA LEU A 130 -10.59 -12.33 12.47
C LEU A 130 -10.50 -12.27 14.00
N GLY A 131 -10.91 -13.35 14.69
CA GLY A 131 -10.83 -13.53 16.14
C GLY A 131 -9.51 -14.12 16.64
N ASN A 132 -8.81 -14.92 15.83
CA ASN A 132 -7.53 -15.58 16.15
C ASN A 132 -6.34 -14.98 15.38
N VAL A 133 -6.39 -13.70 15.02
CA VAL A 133 -5.19 -12.99 14.59
C VAL A 133 -4.35 -12.78 15.86
N PRO A 134 -3.15 -13.36 15.99
CA PRO A 134 -2.20 -12.81 16.93
C PRO A 134 -1.94 -11.40 16.44
N GLU A 135 -2.53 -10.46 17.17
CA GLU A 135 -2.09 -9.08 17.27
C GLU A 135 -0.58 -9.09 17.08
N TYR A 136 -0.08 -8.32 16.10
CA TYR A 136 1.34 -8.09 15.81
C TYR A 136 2.26 -8.66 16.88
N THR A 137 3.23 -9.51 16.54
CA THR A 137 4.18 -10.10 17.50
C THR A 137 4.48 -9.07 18.58
N ALA A 138 4.11 -9.37 19.84
CA ALA A 138 3.93 -8.33 20.87
C ALA A 138 5.13 -7.37 20.94
N GLU A 139 6.33 -7.89 20.66
CA GLU A 139 7.58 -7.15 20.51
C GLU A 139 7.57 -6.02 19.48
N VAL A 140 7.00 -6.22 18.28
CA VAL A 140 6.92 -5.18 17.25
C VAL A 140 5.97 -4.07 17.70
N TYR A 141 4.84 -4.41 18.30
CA TYR A 141 3.92 -3.41 18.85
C TYR A 141 4.56 -2.64 20.00
N THR A 142 5.20 -3.32 20.94
CA THR A 142 5.92 -2.68 22.05
C THR A 142 6.97 -1.72 21.52
N LYS A 143 7.81 -2.14 20.54
CA LYS A 143 8.81 -1.26 19.91
C LYS A 143 8.18 -0.08 19.16
N ILE A 144 7.03 -0.28 18.50
CA ILE A 144 6.31 0.81 17.83
C ILE A 144 5.77 1.80 18.87
N ALA A 145 5.11 1.31 19.93
CA ALA A 145 4.56 2.12 21.01
C ALA A 145 5.63 2.93 21.74
N GLU A 146 6.76 2.31 22.11
CA GLU A 146 7.90 2.98 22.73
C GLU A 146 8.42 4.14 21.87
N VAL A 147 8.51 3.94 20.56
CA VAL A 147 8.94 4.99 19.63
C VAL A 147 7.89 6.09 19.52
N MET A 148 6.60 5.73 19.45
CA MET A 148 5.48 6.68 19.39
C MET A 148 5.46 7.62 20.60
N GLU A 149 5.71 7.10 21.81
CA GLU A 149 5.78 7.89 23.04
C GLU A 149 6.91 8.93 23.03
N GLN A 150 7.99 8.66 22.31
CA GLN A 150 9.15 9.56 22.20
C GLN A 150 9.00 10.59 21.08
N LEU A 151 7.96 10.48 20.23
CA LEU A 151 7.83 11.37 19.08
C LEU A 151 7.46 12.80 19.51
N PRO A 152 8.16 13.81 18.97
CA PRO A 152 7.75 15.19 19.16
C PRO A 152 6.33 15.46 18.63
N GLY A 153 5.61 16.38 19.27
CA GLY A 153 4.25 16.75 18.85
C GLY A 153 4.16 17.58 17.55
N ASN A 154 5.29 17.89 16.92
CA ASN A 154 5.31 18.67 15.67
C ASN A 154 6.07 17.95 14.56
N PHE A 155 5.72 18.26 13.31
CA PHE A 155 6.31 17.67 12.11
C PHE A 155 7.84 17.75 12.09
N CYS A 156 8.38 18.96 12.28
CA CYS A 156 9.81 19.23 12.15
C CYS A 156 10.63 18.36 13.11
N GLY A 157 10.22 18.33 14.38
CA GLY A 157 10.83 17.49 15.39
C GLY A 157 10.70 15.99 15.07
N THR A 158 9.52 15.55 14.64
CA THR A 158 9.25 14.14 14.29
C THR A 158 10.15 13.67 13.14
N MET A 159 10.30 14.50 12.09
CA MET A 159 11.16 14.20 10.96
C MET A 159 12.64 14.08 11.37
N VAL A 160 13.13 15.03 12.18
CA VAL A 160 14.51 15.00 12.71
C VAL A 160 14.73 13.76 13.58
N TYR A 161 13.76 13.45 14.45
CA TYR A 161 13.82 12.28 15.33
C TYR A 161 13.92 10.99 14.52
N HIS A 162 13.03 10.77 13.55
CA HIS A 162 13.07 9.57 12.71
C HIS A 162 14.37 9.45 11.92
N ARG A 163 14.87 10.55 11.34
CA ARG A 163 16.13 10.55 10.60
C ARG A 163 17.31 10.15 11.51
N LYS A 164 17.39 10.71 12.71
CA LYS A 164 18.44 10.37 13.69
C LYS A 164 18.33 8.93 14.18
N ARG A 165 17.12 8.48 14.54
CA ARG A 165 16.86 7.09 14.99
C ARG A 165 17.29 6.05 13.95
N ARG A 166 17.12 6.37 12.67
CA ARG A 166 17.51 5.50 11.55
C ARG A 166 18.98 5.68 11.12
N ASN A 167 19.75 6.54 11.77
CA ASN A 167 21.14 6.88 11.42
C ASN A 167 21.31 7.42 9.99
N PHE A 168 20.39 8.29 9.55
CA PHE A 168 20.47 8.95 8.25
C PHE A 168 21.09 10.35 8.37
N THR A 169 22.09 10.64 7.54
CA THR A 169 22.46 12.04 7.25
C THR A 169 21.42 12.64 6.29
N ARG A 170 21.50 13.94 6.02
CA ARG A 170 20.57 14.56 5.06
C ARG A 170 20.88 14.13 3.64
N GLU A 171 22.16 13.93 3.34
CA GLU A 171 22.70 13.48 2.06
C GLU A 171 22.26 12.03 1.80
N LYS A 172 22.38 11.15 2.81
CA LYS A 172 21.86 9.79 2.72
C LYS A 172 20.35 9.77 2.52
N LEU A 173 19.62 10.67 3.19
CA LEU A 173 18.18 10.79 2.97
C LEU A 173 17.85 11.31 1.57
N GLU A 174 18.62 12.25 1.03
CA GLU A 174 18.46 12.71 -0.36
C GLU A 174 18.66 11.58 -1.36
N GLU A 175 19.69 10.75 -1.17
CA GLU A 175 19.96 9.58 -2.01
C GLU A 175 18.77 8.61 -2.01
N HIS A 176 18.21 8.29 -0.85
CA HIS A 176 17.12 7.32 -0.74
C HIS A 176 15.72 7.88 -1.04
N SER A 177 15.50 9.19 -0.84
CA SER A 177 14.18 9.82 -1.03
C SER A 177 14.07 10.60 -2.33
N THR A 178 15.18 10.88 -3.02
CA THR A 178 15.28 11.82 -4.16
C THR A 178 14.88 13.27 -3.81
N VAL A 179 14.66 13.58 -2.52
CA VAL A 179 14.32 14.93 -2.04
C VAL A 179 15.60 15.66 -1.67
N SER A 180 15.82 16.83 -2.29
CA SER A 180 17.10 17.52 -2.11
C SER A 180 17.44 17.84 -0.65
N VAL A 181 18.72 17.84 -0.26
CA VAL A 181 19.20 18.21 1.09
C VAL A 181 18.63 19.56 1.53
N SER A 182 18.61 20.55 0.63
CA SER A 182 18.06 21.88 0.91
C SER A 182 16.56 21.84 1.27
N THR A 183 15.80 20.95 0.62
CA THR A 183 14.37 20.76 0.90
C THR A 183 14.17 20.01 2.21
N ILE A 184 14.97 18.97 2.46
CA ILE A 184 14.99 18.24 3.75
C ILE A 184 15.25 19.22 4.89
N GLN A 185 16.27 20.07 4.77
CA GLN A 185 16.61 21.06 5.78
C GLN A 185 15.46 22.05 6.02
N ARG A 186 14.74 22.50 4.98
CA ARG A 186 13.54 23.33 5.16
C ARG A 186 12.45 22.58 5.90
N MET A 187 12.16 21.33 5.51
CA MET A 187 11.15 20.50 6.16
C MET A 187 11.45 20.27 7.66
N GLU A 188 12.72 20.16 8.03
CA GLU A 188 13.16 19.96 9.42
C GLU A 188 13.18 21.22 10.29
N ASN A 189 13.27 22.42 9.70
CA ASN A 189 13.51 23.66 10.46
C ASN A 189 12.41 24.72 10.29
N ASP A 190 11.77 24.75 9.12
CA ASP A 190 10.74 25.73 8.77
C ASP A 190 9.34 25.14 8.97
N LYS A 191 8.68 25.60 10.03
CA LYS A 191 7.32 25.18 10.40
C LYS A 191 6.28 25.60 9.37
N GLU A 192 6.50 26.72 8.67
CA GLU A 192 5.56 27.29 7.70
C GLU A 192 5.77 26.73 6.28
N TYR A 193 6.87 25.99 6.07
CA TYR A 193 7.19 25.41 4.78
C TYR A 193 6.03 24.55 4.25
N GLN A 194 5.50 24.94 3.10
CA GLN A 194 4.40 24.22 2.46
C GLN A 194 4.90 22.93 1.82
N LYS A 195 4.49 21.80 2.40
CA LYS A 195 4.86 20.47 1.94
C LYS A 195 3.86 19.98 0.90
N THR A 196 4.23 18.94 0.18
CA THR A 196 3.36 18.25 -0.78
C THR A 196 3.33 16.78 -0.43
N LEU A 197 2.18 16.13 -0.60
CA LEU A 197 2.02 14.72 -0.26
C LEU A 197 3.05 13.81 -0.96
N GLY A 198 3.38 14.06 -2.24
CA GLY A 198 4.42 13.30 -2.95
C GLY A 198 5.82 13.40 -2.32
N ARG A 199 6.19 14.55 -1.74
CA ARG A 199 7.45 14.69 -0.99
C ARG A 199 7.39 13.96 0.35
N LEU A 200 6.26 14.01 1.03
CA LEU A 200 6.06 13.28 2.28
C LEU A 200 6.16 11.76 2.06
N MET A 201 5.53 11.25 1.00
CA MET A 201 5.66 9.86 0.56
C MET A 201 7.11 9.47 0.34
N ALA A 202 7.85 10.28 -0.44
CA ALA A 202 9.25 10.02 -0.73
C ALA A 202 10.14 10.02 0.53
N ILE A 203 9.86 10.90 1.50
CA ILE A 203 10.56 10.92 2.80
C ILE A 203 10.22 9.68 3.63
N CYS A 204 8.94 9.30 3.72
CA CYS A 204 8.51 8.12 4.49
C CYS A 204 9.12 6.83 3.95
N ILE A 205 9.09 6.65 2.62
CA ILE A 205 9.69 5.52 1.92
C ILE A 205 11.22 5.57 2.03
N GLY A 206 11.85 6.74 1.82
CA GLY A 206 13.30 6.90 1.91
C GLY A 206 13.85 6.59 3.31
N LEU A 207 13.11 6.90 4.37
CA LEU A 207 13.43 6.54 5.75
C LEU A 207 13.05 5.10 6.12
N LYS A 208 12.31 4.40 5.24
CA LYS A 208 11.72 3.07 5.46
C LYS A 208 10.88 3.07 6.75
N LEU A 209 10.01 4.06 6.88
CA LEU A 209 9.14 4.19 8.05
C LEU A 209 8.05 3.12 8.00
N TYR A 210 7.81 2.47 9.13
CA TYR A 210 6.62 1.65 9.31
C TYR A 210 5.35 2.48 9.05
N PRO A 211 4.24 1.84 8.63
CA PRO A 211 3.01 2.53 8.27
C PRO A 211 2.54 3.52 9.35
N THR A 212 2.52 3.08 10.62
CA THR A 212 2.11 3.90 11.77
C THR A 212 2.90 5.22 11.86
N PHE A 213 4.22 5.17 11.72
CA PHE A 213 5.08 6.36 11.76
C PHE A 213 4.90 7.25 10.52
N SER A 214 4.65 6.65 9.36
CA SER A 214 4.41 7.38 8.12
C SER A 214 3.11 8.19 8.21
N PHE A 215 2.04 7.57 8.70
CA PHE A 215 0.75 8.24 8.90
C PHE A 215 0.85 9.33 9.96
N ASP A 216 1.47 9.07 11.11
CA ASP A 216 1.71 10.08 12.15
C ASP A 216 2.48 11.31 11.60
N LEU A 217 3.56 11.08 10.85
CA LEU A 217 4.36 12.14 10.27
C LEU A 217 3.54 12.98 9.26
N ILE A 218 2.70 12.35 8.46
CA ILE A 218 1.84 13.04 7.49
C ILE A 218 0.73 13.83 8.21
N ASP A 219 0.10 13.26 9.23
CA ASP A 219 -0.96 13.92 9.99
C ASP A 219 -0.46 15.14 10.77
N LYS A 220 0.80 15.11 11.22
CA LYS A 220 1.48 16.27 11.83
C LYS A 220 1.88 17.34 10.81
N SER A 221 1.80 17.04 9.51
CA SER A 221 2.15 17.98 8.44
C SER A 221 0.98 18.91 8.09
N ASN A 222 1.18 19.79 7.10
CA ASN A 222 0.13 20.63 6.53
C ASN A 222 -0.62 19.93 5.36
N CYS A 223 -0.38 18.64 5.14
CA CYS A 223 -1.04 17.83 4.11
C CYS A 223 -1.99 16.83 4.77
N LYS A 224 -3.09 16.50 4.10
CA LYS A 224 -4.01 15.43 4.52
C LYS A 224 -4.36 14.53 3.36
N PHE A 225 -4.61 13.27 3.68
CA PHE A 225 -5.25 12.37 2.74
C PHE A 225 -6.73 12.73 2.60
N ASP A 226 -7.23 12.57 1.38
CA ASP A 226 -8.62 12.75 1.03
C ASP A 226 -9.08 11.44 0.41
N ASP A 227 -10.00 10.78 1.09
CA ASP A 227 -10.50 9.47 0.74
C ASP A 227 -11.41 9.47 -0.49
N THR A 228 -11.84 10.64 -0.96
CA THR A 228 -12.56 10.79 -2.23
C THR A 228 -11.61 10.78 -3.43
N ILE A 229 -10.31 10.99 -3.21
CA ILE A 229 -9.29 11.04 -4.24
C ILE A 229 -8.63 9.65 -4.36
N VAL A 230 -8.90 8.94 -5.46
CA VAL A 230 -8.34 7.61 -5.76
C VAL A 230 -6.82 7.56 -5.57
N PHE A 231 -6.12 8.60 -6.04
CA PHE A 231 -4.66 8.70 -5.94
C PHE A 231 -4.15 8.73 -4.49
N HIS A 232 -4.90 9.32 -3.56
CA HIS A 232 -4.57 9.29 -2.14
C HIS A 232 -4.74 7.88 -1.56
N GLY A 233 -5.72 7.11 -2.03
CA GLY A 233 -5.86 5.69 -1.71
C GLY A 233 -4.65 4.86 -2.15
N VAL A 234 -4.10 5.13 -3.35
CA VAL A 234 -2.88 4.47 -3.85
C VAL A 234 -1.66 4.79 -2.98
N TYR A 235 -1.53 6.04 -2.54
CA TYR A 235 -0.47 6.43 -1.60
C TYR A 235 -0.59 5.71 -0.26
N LYS A 236 -1.80 5.59 0.29
CA LYS A 236 -2.02 4.79 1.51
C LYS A 236 -1.61 3.33 1.30
N MET A 237 -1.96 2.74 0.16
CA MET A 237 -1.56 1.37 -0.20
C MET A 237 -0.05 1.19 -0.25
N LEU A 238 0.67 2.14 -0.86
CA LEU A 238 2.14 2.14 -0.94
C LEU A 238 2.79 2.26 0.46
N LEU A 239 2.29 3.14 1.33
CA LEU A 239 2.84 3.26 2.69
C LEU A 239 2.61 2.00 3.53
N ARG A 240 1.48 1.32 3.33
CA ARG A 240 1.14 0.08 4.06
C ARG A 240 1.96 -1.11 3.59
N ASN A 241 2.12 -1.28 2.28
CA ASN A 241 2.61 -2.54 1.69
C ASN A 241 3.97 -2.42 1.00
N CYS A 242 4.46 -1.21 0.74
CA CYS A 242 5.66 -0.98 -0.08
C CYS A 242 6.69 -0.08 0.60
N TYR A 243 6.60 0.15 1.91
CA TYR A 243 7.58 0.97 2.65
C TYR A 243 9.00 0.37 2.66
N HIS A 244 9.14 -0.94 2.37
CA HIS A 244 10.42 -1.60 2.19
C HIS A 244 11.07 -1.33 0.82
N LEU A 245 10.30 -0.87 -0.18
CA LEU A 245 10.80 -0.58 -1.53
C LEU A 245 11.51 0.77 -1.61
N THR A 246 12.34 0.97 -2.62
CA THR A 246 12.92 2.26 -2.97
C THR A 246 11.88 3.20 -3.58
N VAL A 247 12.17 4.50 -3.58
CA VAL A 247 11.30 5.49 -4.24
C VAL A 247 11.18 5.20 -5.73
N ASP A 248 12.23 4.71 -6.39
CA ASP A 248 12.21 4.38 -7.81
C ASP A 248 11.33 3.17 -8.12
N GLU A 249 11.39 2.11 -7.31
CA GLU A 249 10.49 0.95 -7.43
C GLU A 249 9.03 1.36 -7.19
N CYS A 250 8.77 2.22 -6.21
CA CYS A 250 7.42 2.77 -5.98
C CYS A 250 6.95 3.62 -7.16
N ASN A 251 7.83 4.43 -7.75
CA ASN A 251 7.54 5.21 -8.95
C ASN A 251 7.27 4.31 -10.17
N GLN A 252 7.98 3.19 -10.29
CA GLN A 252 7.73 2.20 -11.34
C GLN A 252 6.34 1.57 -11.18
N LYS A 253 5.98 1.15 -9.95
CA LYS A 253 4.62 0.64 -9.66
C LYS A 253 3.53 1.66 -10.00
N LEU A 254 3.75 2.94 -9.69
CA LEU A 254 2.82 4.01 -10.06
C LEU A 254 2.69 4.18 -11.59
N LYS A 255 3.79 4.07 -12.34
CA LYS A 255 3.78 4.12 -13.80
C LYS A 255 3.03 2.93 -14.41
N GLU A 256 3.24 1.73 -13.88
CA GLU A 256 2.55 0.51 -14.31
C GLU A 256 1.03 0.61 -14.11
N MET A 257 0.58 1.34 -13.09
CA MET A 257 -0.84 1.64 -12.86
C MET A 257 -1.43 2.68 -13.83
N GLY A 258 -0.63 3.22 -14.77
CA GLY A 258 -1.05 4.34 -15.63
C GLY A 258 -1.24 5.66 -14.88
N ILE A 259 -0.76 5.72 -13.63
CA ILE A 259 -0.86 6.91 -12.78
C ILE A 259 0.40 7.75 -13.01
N THR A 260 0.30 8.73 -13.89
CA THR A 260 1.34 9.74 -14.04
C THR A 260 1.32 10.64 -12.81
N LEU A 261 2.37 10.57 -11.97
CA LEU A 261 2.62 11.56 -10.92
C LEU A 261 2.43 12.96 -11.52
N PRO A 262 1.70 13.88 -10.86
CA PRO A 262 1.63 15.25 -11.33
C PRO A 262 3.06 15.78 -11.46
N LYS A 263 3.54 15.96 -12.70
CA LYS A 263 4.82 16.61 -12.98
C LYS A 263 4.77 17.93 -12.21
N LYS A 264 5.75 18.14 -11.32
CA LYS A 264 6.03 19.33 -10.46
C LYS A 264 5.00 20.45 -10.61
N PRO A 265 4.43 21.03 -9.53
CA PRO A 265 3.50 22.16 -9.66
C PRO A 265 4.14 23.18 -10.60
N SER A 266 3.57 23.28 -11.79
CA SER A 266 4.08 24.20 -12.79
C SER A 266 3.97 25.57 -12.15
N ARG A 267 4.99 26.42 -12.33
CA ARG A 267 5.03 27.80 -11.83
C ARG A 267 3.77 28.64 -12.20
N LYS A 268 2.84 28.10 -12.99
CA LYS A 268 1.55 28.68 -13.34
C LYS A 268 0.40 28.39 -12.34
N MET A 269 0.53 27.42 -11.43
CA MET A 269 -0.53 27.12 -10.45
C MET A 269 -0.53 28.07 -9.23
N VAL A 270 0.48 28.93 -9.10
CA VAL A 270 0.58 29.97 -8.06
C VAL A 270 -0.21 31.24 -8.44
N ARG A 271 -0.81 31.31 -9.64
CA ARG A 271 -1.60 32.48 -10.09
C ARG A 271 -3.12 32.26 -10.13
N LEU A 272 -3.63 31.10 -9.73
CA LEU A 272 -5.07 30.80 -9.81
C LEU A 272 -5.80 30.69 -8.46
N LEU A 273 -5.12 30.95 -7.34
CA LEU A 273 -5.75 31.05 -6.01
C LEU A 273 -6.07 32.50 -5.59
N SER A 274 -6.28 33.42 -6.54
CA SER A 274 -6.66 34.81 -6.22
C SER A 274 -8.03 35.26 -6.74
N ILE A 275 -8.88 34.38 -7.27
CA ILE A 275 -10.25 34.78 -7.63
C ILE A 275 -11.24 33.69 -7.22
N ALA A 276 -12.24 34.14 -6.47
CA ALA A 276 -13.29 33.45 -5.73
C ALA A 276 -14.09 32.36 -6.49
N THR A 277 -14.67 31.46 -5.69
CA THR A 277 -15.91 30.68 -5.91
C THR A 277 -17.07 31.54 -6.49
N PRO A 278 -18.23 31.00 -6.91
CA PRO A 278 -18.65 29.61 -7.22
C PRO A 278 -19.36 29.49 -8.60
N MET A 279 -19.49 28.29 -9.20
CA MET A 279 -20.71 27.98 -9.99
C MET A 279 -20.95 26.50 -10.34
N ILE A 280 -22.21 26.17 -10.13
CA ILE A 280 -23.00 24.96 -10.34
C ILE A 280 -23.36 24.73 -11.84
N ARG A 281 -23.67 23.47 -12.20
CA ARG A 281 -24.25 22.91 -13.46
C ARG A 281 -23.25 22.75 -14.63
N TRP A 282 -23.32 21.72 -15.47
CA TRP A 282 -24.48 21.11 -16.11
C TRP A 282 -24.29 19.62 -16.43
N ALA A 283 -25.41 18.91 -16.37
CA ALA A 283 -25.64 17.64 -17.05
C ALA A 283 -25.71 17.82 -18.57
N LYS A 284 -25.24 16.81 -19.30
CA LYS A 284 -25.92 16.16 -20.42
C LYS A 284 -25.26 14.81 -20.70
#